data_AF-Q216S3-F1
#
_entry.id   AF-Q216S3-F1
#
_cell.length_a   1.000
_cell.length_b   1.000
_cell.length_c   1.000
_cell.angle_alpha   90.00
_cell.angle_beta   90.00
_cell.angle_gamma   90.00
#
_symmetry.space_group_name_H-M   'P 1'
#
loop_
_entity.id
_entity.type
_entity.pdbx_description
1 polymer ?
#
loop_
_entity_poly.entity_id
_entity_poly.type
_entity_poly.pdbx_seq_one_letter_code
_entity_poly.pdbx_strand_id
1 'polypeptide(L)'
;MTIVPMSGSTEPTRYHAIGRGNLSELPEWQRLDAQLRREIDIVARVLPFRTNRYVVENLIDWSRVPDDPIFQLVFPQRGMLSEVDFDDVRTLVESSDDSEALARAVERIRRRLNPHPGGQLTHNTATLAGRPLPGVQHKYRETVVFFPAQGQTCHAYCTYCFRWAQFVGMQGMRIETRSTSELVAYLRAHPEITDVLITGGDPMIMATRTLRRYIEPLLVPELSHIQNIRIGTKSVAYWPHRFVSDADADDCLRLFEEVAAANRHLAIMGHYTHPVELHPALAREAIRRIRDTGAQIRMQAPLIRHVNDAPELWSELWRTGVRLGLIPYYMFIERDTGPRDYFSVPLVRAHEIFRRAAANVSGLARAAQGPTMSVLPGKIRILGVVARSELLDSQQPAVLHNGGGAMPSADPQEQILVCDFLQARDARLNQTVFFAAFDPGATWLDQMRPAFGGERFAFEQAGDRDRTAPLHALTECLLD
;
A
#
# COMPACT_ATOMS: atom_id res chain seq x y z
N MET A 1 7.86 14.97 -31.34
CA MET A 1 6.46 14.63 -31.66
C MET A 1 5.60 15.57 -30.84
N THR A 2 4.96 16.53 -31.50
CA THR A 2 4.32 17.68 -30.87
C THR A 2 2.95 17.27 -30.35
N ILE A 3 2.78 17.30 -29.02
CA ILE A 3 1.48 17.08 -28.38
C ILE A 3 0.61 18.28 -28.73
N VAL A 4 -0.47 18.04 -29.47
CA VAL A 4 -1.49 19.06 -29.75
C VAL A 4 -2.26 19.30 -28.45
N PRO A 5 -2.34 20.53 -27.92
CA PRO A 5 -3.16 20.81 -26.75
C PRO A 5 -4.63 20.76 -27.19
N MET A 6 -5.38 19.77 -26.70
CA MET A 6 -6.84 19.81 -26.80
C MET A 6 -7.33 21.00 -25.97
N SER A 7 -8.14 21.85 -26.60
CA SER A 7 -8.74 23.05 -26.05
C SER A 7 -9.40 22.79 -24.69
N GLY A 8 -8.97 23.51 -23.66
CA GLY A 8 -9.53 23.43 -22.32
C GLY A 8 -10.98 23.88 -22.29
N SER A 9 -11.86 23.00 -21.81
CA SER A 9 -13.17 23.43 -21.31
C SER A 9 -12.96 24.21 -20.01
N THR A 10 -13.57 25.38 -19.92
CA THR A 10 -13.53 26.28 -18.76
C THR A 10 -14.53 25.91 -17.66
N GLU A 11 -15.16 24.74 -17.74
CA GLU A 11 -15.99 24.23 -16.66
C GLU A 11 -15.12 23.47 -15.64
N PRO A 12 -15.32 23.70 -14.32
CA PRO A 12 -14.61 22.93 -13.30
C PRO A 12 -14.91 21.44 -13.51
N THR A 13 -13.86 20.65 -13.78
CA THR A 13 -13.98 19.21 -13.99
C THR A 13 -14.50 18.56 -12.72
N ARG A 14 -15.80 18.24 -12.71
CA ARG A 14 -16.42 17.55 -11.57
C ARG A 14 -15.92 16.11 -11.53
N TYR A 15 -15.61 15.63 -10.33
CA TYR A 15 -15.26 14.22 -10.15
C TYR A 15 -16.45 13.31 -10.50
N HIS A 16 -16.22 12.39 -11.43
CA HIS A 16 -17.16 11.32 -11.78
C HIS A 16 -16.45 9.97 -11.67
N ALA A 17 -17.00 9.09 -10.83
CA ALA A 17 -16.50 7.74 -10.70
C ALA A 17 -16.93 6.91 -11.92
N ILE A 18 -15.96 6.20 -12.49
CA ILE A 18 -16.16 5.23 -13.55
C ILE A 18 -15.95 3.86 -12.94
N GLY A 19 -16.93 2.98 -13.06
CA GLY A 19 -16.88 1.60 -12.57
C GLY A 19 -17.60 0.69 -13.54
N ARG A 20 -17.85 -0.56 -13.13
CA ARG A 20 -18.45 -1.59 -13.99
C ARG A 20 -19.77 -1.16 -14.65
N GLY A 21 -20.60 -0.38 -13.95
CA GLY A 21 -21.93 0.01 -14.41
C GLY A 21 -21.96 1.08 -15.51
N ASN A 22 -20.89 1.86 -15.69
CA ASN A 22 -20.84 2.96 -16.68
C ASN A 22 -19.55 2.90 -17.52
N LEU A 23 -18.80 1.81 -17.47
CA LEU A 23 -17.55 1.65 -18.21
C LEU A 23 -17.75 1.67 -19.73
N SER A 24 -18.90 1.18 -20.20
CA SER A 24 -19.30 1.19 -21.61
C SER A 24 -19.48 2.59 -22.19
N GLU A 25 -19.64 3.62 -21.35
CA GLU A 25 -19.79 5.01 -21.78
C GLU A 25 -18.44 5.65 -22.15
N LEU A 26 -17.31 5.04 -21.79
CA LEU A 26 -15.99 5.52 -22.15
C LEU A 26 -15.71 5.31 -23.65
N PRO A 27 -15.33 6.37 -24.40
CA PRO A 27 -14.94 6.23 -25.80
C PRO A 27 -13.76 5.26 -26.01
N GLU A 28 -12.80 5.26 -25.09
CA GLU A 28 -11.61 4.41 -25.12
C GLU A 28 -11.97 2.94 -24.90
N TRP A 29 -12.97 2.67 -24.05
CA TRP A 29 -13.46 1.32 -23.80
C TRP A 29 -13.96 0.65 -25.07
N GLN A 30 -14.67 1.38 -25.92
CA GLN A 30 -15.22 0.83 -27.17
C GLN A 30 -14.14 0.44 -28.19
N ARG A 31 -12.91 0.94 -28.04
CA ARG A 31 -11.77 0.59 -28.90
C ARG A 31 -11.07 -0.69 -28.45
N LEU A 32 -11.35 -1.18 -27.25
CA LEU A 32 -10.73 -2.40 -26.74
C LEU A 32 -11.28 -3.64 -27.43
N ASP A 33 -10.38 -4.62 -27.60
CA ASP A 33 -10.75 -5.95 -28.08
C ASP A 33 -11.91 -6.54 -27.24
N ALA A 34 -12.80 -7.26 -27.92
CA ALA A 34 -14.01 -7.79 -27.29
C ALA A 34 -13.69 -8.84 -26.21
N GLN A 35 -12.63 -9.63 -26.37
CA GLN A 35 -12.19 -10.58 -25.37
C GLN A 35 -11.63 -9.86 -24.14
N LEU A 36 -10.76 -8.86 -24.33
CA LEU A 36 -10.22 -8.08 -23.21
C LEU A 36 -11.34 -7.40 -22.39
N ARG A 37 -12.34 -6.82 -23.06
CA ARG A 37 -13.52 -6.25 -22.36
C ARG A 37 -14.28 -7.27 -21.53
N ARG A 38 -14.47 -8.49 -22.07
CA ARG A 38 -15.13 -9.59 -21.35
C ARG A 38 -14.32 -10.02 -20.13
N GLU A 39 -13.01 -10.20 -20.28
CA GLU A 39 -12.12 -10.60 -19.19
C GLU A 39 -12.14 -9.56 -18.05
N ILE A 40 -12.12 -8.27 -18.38
CA ILE A 40 -12.23 -7.18 -17.41
C ILE A 40 -13.58 -7.24 -16.67
N ASP A 41 -14.70 -7.44 -17.35
CA ASP A 41 -16.02 -7.53 -16.68
C ASP A 41 -16.08 -8.73 -15.71
N ILE A 42 -15.56 -9.89 -16.11
CA ILE A 42 -15.52 -11.11 -15.29
C ILE A 42 -14.70 -10.87 -14.02
N VAL A 43 -13.48 -10.36 -14.14
CA VAL A 43 -12.62 -10.10 -12.97
C VAL A 43 -13.22 -8.99 -12.09
N ALA A 44 -13.87 -7.98 -12.69
CA ALA A 44 -14.57 -6.91 -11.97
C ALA A 44 -15.82 -7.38 -11.19
N ARG A 45 -16.28 -8.63 -11.38
CA ARG A 45 -17.30 -9.25 -10.51
C ARG A 45 -16.69 -9.62 -9.14
N VAL A 46 -15.43 -10.03 -9.14
CA VAL A 46 -14.72 -10.46 -7.93
C VAL A 46 -13.99 -9.30 -7.29
N LEU A 47 -13.13 -8.60 -8.03
CA LEU A 47 -12.30 -7.52 -7.51
C LEU A 47 -12.95 -6.15 -7.74
N PRO A 48 -12.82 -5.21 -6.78
CA PRO A 48 -13.43 -3.89 -6.92
C PRO A 48 -12.75 -3.10 -8.05
N PHE A 49 -13.57 -2.46 -8.88
CA PHE A 49 -13.09 -1.59 -9.95
C PHE A 49 -13.68 -0.18 -9.81
N ARG A 50 -12.80 0.82 -9.86
CA ARG A 50 -13.16 2.24 -9.89
C ARG A 50 -12.01 3.04 -10.49
N THR A 51 -12.33 3.92 -11.43
CA THR A 51 -11.43 4.92 -11.99
C THR A 51 -12.16 6.25 -12.17
N ASN A 52 -11.55 7.20 -12.88
CA ASN A 52 -12.12 8.49 -13.24
C ASN A 52 -11.52 8.99 -14.56
N ARG A 53 -12.11 10.05 -15.12
CA ARG A 53 -11.65 10.62 -16.39
C ARG A 53 -10.20 11.11 -16.36
N TYR A 54 -9.76 11.75 -15.27
CA TYR A 54 -8.40 12.24 -15.17
C TYR A 54 -7.38 11.11 -15.37
N VAL A 55 -7.56 9.98 -14.67
CA VAL A 55 -6.69 8.80 -14.82
C VAL A 55 -6.73 8.26 -16.24
N VAL A 56 -7.94 8.06 -16.78
CA VAL A 56 -8.17 7.50 -18.12
C VAL A 56 -7.53 8.35 -19.22
N GLU A 57 -7.67 9.68 -19.13
CA GLU A 57 -7.28 10.61 -20.20
C GLU A 57 -5.81 11.07 -20.07
N ASN A 58 -5.24 11.10 -18.85
CA ASN A 58 -3.92 11.71 -18.62
C ASN A 58 -2.82 10.74 -18.20
N LEU A 59 -3.17 9.52 -17.75
CA LEU A 59 -2.18 8.58 -17.21
C LEU A 59 -2.05 7.29 -18.03
N ILE A 60 -3.09 6.91 -18.78
CA ILE A 60 -3.09 5.69 -19.59
C ILE A 60 -2.68 6.01 -21.03
N ASP A 61 -1.63 5.35 -21.51
CA ASP A 61 -1.33 5.31 -22.94
C ASP A 61 -2.15 4.18 -23.59
N TRP A 62 -3.30 4.54 -24.15
CA TRP A 62 -4.22 3.60 -24.79
C TRP A 62 -3.62 2.89 -26.01
N SER A 63 -2.53 3.39 -26.60
CA SER A 63 -1.83 2.70 -27.69
C SER A 63 -1.03 1.49 -27.23
N ARG A 64 -0.75 1.41 -25.92
CA ARG A 64 0.02 0.34 -25.29
C ARG A 64 -0.84 -0.67 -24.55
N VAL A 65 -2.15 -0.48 -24.48
CA VAL A 65 -3.06 -1.40 -23.81
C VAL A 65 -3.07 -2.76 -24.53
N PRO A 66 -2.91 -3.90 -23.81
CA PRO A 66 -3.02 -4.04 -22.36
C PRO A 66 -1.74 -3.77 -21.55
N ASP A 67 -0.57 -3.64 -22.18
CA ASP A 67 0.74 -3.52 -21.49
C ASP A 67 1.05 -2.11 -20.92
N ASP A 68 0.11 -1.17 -20.98
CA ASP A 68 0.27 0.12 -20.31
C ASP A 68 0.29 -0.07 -18.78
N PRO A 69 1.31 0.45 -18.07
CA PRO A 69 1.47 0.20 -16.63
C PRO A 69 0.33 0.81 -15.79
N ILE A 70 -0.31 1.90 -16.22
CA ILE A 70 -1.42 2.49 -15.47
C ILE A 70 -2.73 1.74 -15.75
N PHE A 71 -2.91 1.24 -16.97
CA PHE A 71 -3.99 0.31 -17.27
C PHE A 71 -3.88 -0.96 -16.41
N GLN A 72 -2.71 -1.59 -16.36
CA GLN A 72 -2.41 -2.73 -15.50
C GLN A 72 -2.70 -2.45 -14.01
N LEU A 73 -2.43 -1.23 -13.58
CA LEU A 73 -2.62 -0.76 -12.21
C LEU A 73 -4.09 -0.48 -11.82
N VAL A 74 -4.94 -0.11 -12.77
CA VAL A 74 -6.29 0.42 -12.49
C VAL A 74 -7.42 -0.44 -13.05
N PHE A 75 -7.17 -1.15 -14.15
CA PHE A 75 -8.14 -2.05 -14.78
C PHE A 75 -7.90 -3.50 -14.34
N PRO A 76 -8.96 -4.24 -13.98
CA PRO A 76 -8.87 -5.67 -13.68
C PRO A 76 -8.25 -6.45 -14.84
N GLN A 77 -7.36 -7.41 -14.53
CA GLN A 77 -6.65 -8.20 -15.52
C GLN A 77 -6.99 -9.68 -15.36
N ARG A 78 -7.04 -10.44 -16.46
CA ARG A 78 -7.35 -11.87 -16.46
C ARG A 78 -6.55 -12.69 -15.44
N GLY A 79 -5.26 -12.39 -15.31
CA GLY A 79 -4.34 -13.10 -14.41
C GLY A 79 -4.50 -12.77 -12.92
N MET A 80 -5.40 -11.86 -12.55
CA MET A 80 -5.68 -11.52 -11.15
C MET A 80 -6.50 -12.59 -10.41
N LEU A 81 -7.08 -13.53 -11.16
CA LEU A 81 -7.75 -14.71 -10.63
C LEU A 81 -7.02 -15.97 -11.13
N SER A 82 -7.03 -17.03 -10.32
CA SER A 82 -6.60 -18.34 -10.77
C SER A 82 -7.42 -18.81 -11.98
N GLU A 83 -6.89 -19.74 -12.78
CA GLU A 83 -7.62 -20.27 -13.93
C GLU A 83 -8.99 -20.82 -13.53
N VAL A 84 -9.02 -21.63 -12.46
CA VAL A 84 -10.22 -22.23 -11.89
C VAL A 84 -11.23 -21.17 -11.46
N ASP A 85 -10.79 -20.12 -10.76
CA ASP A 85 -11.68 -19.10 -10.22
C ASP A 85 -12.26 -18.20 -11.30
N PHE A 86 -11.47 -17.89 -12.32
CA PHE A 86 -11.95 -17.15 -13.46
C PHE A 86 -12.98 -17.94 -14.26
N ASP A 87 -12.72 -19.23 -14.53
CA ASP A 87 -13.64 -20.05 -15.31
C ASP A 87 -14.96 -20.32 -14.59
N ASP A 88 -14.94 -20.45 -13.25
CA ASP A 88 -16.14 -20.53 -12.42
C ASP A 88 -17.00 -19.27 -12.58
N VAL A 89 -16.40 -18.08 -12.41
CA VAL A 89 -17.11 -16.80 -12.55
C VAL A 89 -17.58 -16.58 -13.99
N ARG A 90 -16.73 -16.87 -14.99
CA ARG A 90 -17.08 -16.76 -16.41
C ARG A 90 -18.31 -17.61 -16.73
N THR A 91 -18.30 -18.87 -16.32
CA THR A 91 -19.41 -19.79 -16.56
C THR A 91 -20.69 -19.27 -15.93
N LEU A 92 -20.66 -18.79 -14.69
CA LEU A 92 -21.84 -18.26 -14.01
C LEU A 92 -22.37 -16.97 -14.66
N VAL A 93 -21.49 -16.10 -15.16
CA VAL A 93 -21.86 -14.88 -15.89
C VAL A 93 -22.45 -15.21 -17.27
N GLU A 94 -21.94 -16.24 -17.96
CA GLU A 94 -22.37 -16.61 -19.32
C GLU A 94 -23.61 -17.52 -19.35
N SER A 95 -23.82 -18.35 -18.34
CA SER A 95 -24.81 -19.44 -18.35
C SER A 95 -26.03 -19.25 -17.46
N SER A 96 -26.04 -18.26 -16.55
CA SER A 96 -27.09 -18.18 -15.52
C SER A 96 -27.63 -16.76 -15.29
N ASP A 97 -28.96 -16.66 -15.13
CA ASP A 97 -29.62 -15.57 -14.41
C ASP A 97 -29.55 -15.77 -12.87
N ASP A 98 -28.80 -16.77 -12.38
CA ASP A 98 -28.65 -17.10 -10.96
C ASP A 98 -27.62 -16.17 -10.29
N SER A 99 -28.08 -14.96 -10.01
CA SER A 99 -27.30 -13.95 -9.28
C SER A 99 -26.85 -14.40 -7.89
N GLU A 100 -27.54 -15.37 -7.26
CA GLU A 100 -27.15 -15.88 -5.95
C GLU A 100 -25.97 -16.85 -6.05
N ALA A 101 -25.96 -17.73 -7.04
CA ALA A 101 -24.83 -18.62 -7.30
C ALA A 101 -23.55 -17.82 -7.58
N LEU A 102 -23.65 -16.77 -8.41
CA LEU A 102 -22.55 -15.85 -8.65
C LEU A 102 -22.07 -15.16 -7.35
N ALA A 103 -23.00 -14.68 -6.51
CA ALA A 103 -22.64 -14.04 -5.25
C ALA A 103 -21.90 -14.99 -4.30
N ARG A 104 -22.34 -16.26 -4.20
CA ARG A 104 -21.66 -17.30 -3.40
C ARG A 104 -20.26 -17.61 -3.93
N ALA A 105 -20.10 -17.75 -5.24
CA ALA A 105 -18.79 -17.97 -5.87
C ALA A 105 -17.84 -16.80 -5.61
N VAL A 106 -18.30 -15.56 -5.81
CA VAL A 106 -17.51 -14.35 -5.55
C VAL A 106 -17.07 -14.27 -4.10
N GLU A 107 -17.97 -14.53 -3.14
CA GLU A 107 -17.63 -14.51 -1.71
C GLU A 107 -16.60 -15.59 -1.34
N ARG A 108 -16.78 -16.80 -1.86
CA ARG A 108 -15.82 -17.92 -1.70
C ARG A 108 -14.43 -17.58 -2.24
N ILE A 109 -14.35 -16.93 -3.40
CA ILE A 109 -13.08 -16.48 -3.98
C ILE A 109 -12.45 -15.40 -3.10
N ARG A 110 -13.21 -14.35 -2.77
CA ARG A 110 -12.74 -13.23 -1.93
C ARG A 110 -12.16 -13.67 -0.59
N ARG A 111 -12.76 -14.68 0.06
CA ARG A 111 -12.25 -15.23 1.32
C ARG A 111 -10.87 -15.87 1.20
N ARG A 112 -10.56 -16.50 0.06
CA ARG A 112 -9.24 -17.08 -0.22
C ARG A 112 -8.18 -16.05 -0.59
N LEU A 113 -8.56 -14.84 -1.00
CA LEU A 113 -7.64 -13.76 -1.38
C LEU A 113 -7.09 -12.97 -0.17
N ASN A 114 -7.00 -13.58 1.01
CA ASN A 114 -6.51 -12.99 2.26
C ASN A 114 -6.99 -11.53 2.49
N PRO A 115 -8.29 -11.27 2.75
CA PRO A 115 -8.86 -9.92 2.79
C PRO A 115 -8.31 -9.01 3.91
N HIS A 116 -7.63 -9.57 4.92
CA HIS A 116 -7.07 -8.81 6.05
C HIS A 116 -5.63 -9.22 6.40
N PRO A 117 -4.65 -8.87 5.58
CA PRO A 117 -3.26 -9.26 5.83
C PRO A 117 -2.68 -8.53 7.04
N GLY A 118 -1.81 -9.21 7.78
CA GLY A 118 -0.94 -8.60 8.80
C GLY A 118 -1.64 -8.22 10.12
N GLY A 119 -2.69 -8.96 10.51
CA GLY A 119 -3.33 -8.84 11.83
C GLY A 119 -4.07 -7.52 12.05
N GLN A 120 -4.58 -6.89 10.99
CA GLN A 120 -5.22 -5.57 11.05
C GLN A 120 -6.45 -5.52 11.98
N LEU A 121 -7.28 -6.56 11.97
CA LEU A 121 -8.47 -6.64 12.83
C LEU A 121 -8.16 -7.21 14.22
N THR A 122 -7.19 -8.12 14.31
CA THR A 122 -6.97 -8.96 15.50
C THR A 122 -5.92 -8.40 16.45
N HIS A 123 -4.82 -7.83 15.94
CA HIS A 123 -3.66 -7.48 16.76
C HIS A 123 -3.35 -5.98 16.77
N ASN A 124 -3.92 -5.20 15.85
CA ASN A 124 -3.61 -3.78 15.72
C ASN A 124 -4.66 -2.88 16.36
N THR A 125 -5.87 -3.38 16.63
CA THR A 125 -6.99 -2.59 17.18
C THR A 125 -6.62 -2.03 18.55
N ALA A 126 -6.65 -0.70 18.69
CA ALA A 126 -6.38 -0.05 19.96
C ALA A 126 -7.51 -0.32 20.96
N THR A 127 -7.19 -0.34 22.26
CA THR A 127 -8.18 -0.53 23.33
C THR A 127 -8.14 0.62 24.33
N LEU A 128 -9.30 1.07 24.78
CA LEU A 128 -9.45 2.10 25.82
C LEU A 128 -10.41 1.58 26.88
N ALA A 129 -9.97 1.54 28.14
CA ALA A 129 -10.73 0.97 29.26
C ALA A 129 -11.29 -0.44 28.96
N GLY A 130 -10.46 -1.29 28.33
CA GLY A 130 -10.82 -2.67 27.98
C GLY A 130 -11.74 -2.83 26.76
N ARG A 131 -12.18 -1.72 26.13
CA ARG A 131 -13.02 -1.76 24.91
C ARG A 131 -12.17 -1.50 23.66
N PRO A 132 -12.38 -2.26 22.56
CA PRO A 132 -11.74 -1.95 21.28
C PRO A 132 -12.24 -0.61 20.73
N LEU A 133 -11.34 0.13 20.07
CA LEU A 133 -11.63 1.39 19.40
C LEU A 133 -11.74 1.16 17.88
N PRO A 134 -12.96 1.18 17.30
CA PRO A 134 -13.15 1.06 15.87
C PRO A 134 -12.38 2.16 15.11
N GLY A 135 -11.76 1.78 13.99
CA GLY A 135 -11.03 2.73 13.15
C GLY A 135 -9.74 3.30 13.77
N VAL A 136 -9.26 2.75 14.89
CA VAL A 136 -7.97 3.12 15.51
C VAL A 136 -7.07 1.90 15.61
N GLN A 137 -5.89 1.97 15.00
CA GLN A 137 -4.86 0.96 15.14
C GLN A 137 -3.61 1.54 15.82
N HIS A 138 -3.07 0.81 16.81
CA HIS A 138 -1.84 1.18 17.51
C HIS A 138 -0.88 -0.02 17.52
N LYS A 139 -0.04 -0.11 16.49
CA LYS A 139 0.95 -1.19 16.34
C LYS A 139 2.33 -0.85 16.90
N TYR A 140 2.74 0.41 16.78
CA TYR A 140 4.07 0.89 17.17
C TYR A 140 3.90 2.03 18.18
N ARG A 141 4.74 2.02 19.23
CA ARG A 141 4.68 2.91 20.39
C ARG A 141 4.32 4.37 20.09
N GLU A 142 4.93 4.95 19.06
CA GLU A 142 4.81 6.39 18.78
C GLU A 142 3.76 6.72 17.71
N THR A 143 3.19 5.72 17.04
CA THR A 143 2.33 5.90 15.87
C THR A 143 0.97 5.23 16.04
N VAL A 144 -0.08 6.04 15.92
CA VAL A 144 -1.44 5.58 15.71
C VAL A 144 -1.86 5.76 14.25
N VAL A 145 -2.63 4.79 13.75
CA VAL A 145 -3.27 4.84 12.44
C VAL A 145 -4.78 5.01 12.64
N PHE A 146 -5.35 6.02 12.00
CA PHE A 146 -6.75 6.39 12.11
C PHE A 146 -7.45 6.23 10.77
N PHE A 147 -8.66 5.66 10.80
CA PHE A 147 -9.45 5.30 9.63
C PHE A 147 -10.81 6.02 9.63
N PRO A 148 -10.92 7.19 8.96
CA PRO A 148 -12.19 7.89 8.82
C PRO A 148 -13.18 7.10 7.96
N ALA A 149 -14.44 6.99 8.38
CA ALA A 149 -15.46 6.26 7.62
C ALA A 149 -15.70 6.84 6.21
N GLN A 150 -15.69 8.17 6.07
CA GLN A 150 -15.85 8.83 4.77
C GLN A 150 -14.58 8.75 3.90
N GLY A 151 -13.47 8.25 4.45
CA GLY A 151 -12.21 8.01 3.75
C GLY A 151 -12.00 6.55 3.34
N GLN A 152 -13.01 5.67 3.45
CA GLN A 152 -12.89 4.25 3.07
C GLN A 152 -13.09 3.97 1.57
N THR A 153 -12.96 4.99 0.73
CA THR A 153 -12.96 4.84 -0.73
C THR A 153 -11.90 5.75 -1.35
N CYS A 154 -11.67 5.62 -2.65
CA CYS A 154 -10.59 6.30 -3.37
C CYS A 154 -11.11 6.92 -4.67
N HIS A 155 -10.37 7.90 -5.21
CA HIS A 155 -10.69 8.50 -6.51
C HIS A 155 -10.55 7.49 -7.67
N ALA A 156 -9.65 6.51 -7.52
CA ALA A 156 -9.55 5.29 -8.31
C ALA A 156 -8.96 4.17 -7.43
N TYR A 157 -9.25 2.91 -7.73
CA TYR A 157 -8.73 1.76 -7.01
C TYR A 157 -7.47 1.23 -7.69
N CYS A 158 -6.42 1.02 -6.89
CA CYS A 158 -5.29 0.20 -7.32
C CYS A 158 -5.72 -1.26 -7.28
N THR A 159 -5.47 -2.01 -8.34
CA THR A 159 -5.87 -3.43 -8.44
C THR A 159 -5.15 -4.34 -7.45
N TYR A 160 -3.96 -3.94 -6.96
CA TYR A 160 -3.24 -4.60 -5.85
C TYR A 160 -3.66 -4.12 -4.44
N CYS A 161 -4.67 -3.25 -4.31
CA CYS A 161 -4.93 -2.54 -3.06
C CYS A 161 -5.12 -3.50 -1.88
N PHE A 162 -4.19 -3.49 -0.91
CA PHE A 162 -4.26 -4.40 0.24
C PHE A 162 -5.43 -4.15 1.22
N ARG A 163 -6.24 -3.12 0.96
CA ARG A 163 -7.43 -2.75 1.71
C ARG A 163 -8.71 -2.92 0.89
N TRP A 164 -8.67 -3.67 -0.20
CA TRP A 164 -9.82 -3.89 -1.08
C TRP A 164 -11.07 -4.38 -0.31
N ALA A 165 -10.88 -5.21 0.72
CA ALA A 165 -11.93 -5.72 1.60
C ALA A 165 -12.79 -4.62 2.26
N GLN A 166 -12.20 -3.44 2.50
CA GLN A 166 -12.87 -2.32 3.20
C GLN A 166 -14.06 -1.75 2.40
N PHE A 167 -14.03 -1.85 1.07
CA PHE A 167 -15.01 -1.19 0.19
C PHE A 167 -15.74 -2.12 -0.78
N VAL A 168 -15.60 -3.44 -0.64
CA VAL A 168 -16.38 -4.46 -1.39
C VAL A 168 -17.64 -4.91 -0.65
N GLY A 169 -17.91 -4.38 0.55
CA GLY A 169 -19.13 -4.68 1.31
C GLY A 169 -19.13 -6.01 2.06
N MET A 170 -17.95 -6.61 2.29
CA MET A 170 -17.84 -7.82 3.12
C MET A 170 -18.18 -7.49 4.59
N GLN A 171 -19.08 -8.28 5.18
CA GLN A 171 -19.56 -8.05 6.54
C GLN A 171 -18.41 -8.22 7.56
N GLY A 172 -18.37 -7.34 8.57
CA GLY A 172 -17.36 -7.37 9.64
C GLY A 172 -15.96 -6.92 9.24
N MET A 173 -15.75 -6.52 7.97
CA MET A 173 -14.41 -6.21 7.44
C MET A 173 -14.01 -4.73 7.56
N ARG A 174 -14.96 -3.85 7.91
CA ARG A 174 -14.71 -2.41 7.95
C ARG A 174 -13.93 -1.97 9.18
N ILE A 175 -12.81 -1.32 8.96
CA ILE A 175 -11.99 -0.67 9.98
C ILE A 175 -12.22 0.83 9.84
N GLU A 176 -13.27 1.35 10.48
CA GLU A 176 -13.63 2.75 10.33
C GLU A 176 -14.31 3.32 11.58
N THR A 177 -14.23 4.65 11.72
CA THR A 177 -15.04 5.39 12.69
C THR A 177 -15.49 6.74 12.13
N ARG A 178 -16.63 7.22 12.64
CA ARG A 178 -17.16 8.55 12.37
C ARG A 178 -16.81 9.57 13.45
N SER A 179 -16.26 9.10 14.57
CA SER A 179 -16.00 9.93 15.74
C SER A 179 -14.50 10.10 15.97
N THR A 180 -14.09 11.33 16.21
CA THR A 180 -12.76 11.67 16.72
C THR A 180 -12.68 11.70 18.25
N SER A 181 -13.82 11.69 18.96
CA SER A 181 -13.82 11.84 20.42
C SER A 181 -13.08 10.70 21.12
N GLU A 182 -13.28 9.46 20.67
CA GLU A 182 -12.58 8.30 21.21
C GLU A 182 -11.10 8.29 20.86
N LEU A 183 -10.72 8.76 19.65
CA LEU A 183 -9.32 8.96 19.30
C LEU A 183 -8.66 9.99 20.22
N VAL A 184 -9.29 11.15 20.43
CA VAL A 184 -8.76 12.21 21.30
C VAL A 184 -8.62 11.70 22.75
N ALA A 185 -9.63 10.97 23.25
CA ALA A 185 -9.57 10.36 24.57
C ALA A 185 -8.41 9.34 24.68
N TYR A 186 -8.20 8.53 23.63
CA TYR A 186 -7.07 7.60 23.56
C TYR A 186 -5.72 8.33 23.57
N LEU A 187 -5.53 9.34 22.73
CA LEU A 187 -4.28 10.10 22.66
C LEU A 187 -3.96 10.80 23.99
N ARG A 188 -4.97 11.35 24.69
CA ARG A 188 -4.77 11.93 26.03
C ARG A 188 -4.25 10.91 27.06
N ALA A 189 -4.64 9.64 26.94
CA ALA A 189 -4.18 8.57 27.82
C ALA A 189 -2.79 8.02 27.43
N HIS A 190 -2.28 8.38 26.25
CA HIS A 190 -1.08 7.80 25.64
C HIS A 190 -0.11 8.88 25.13
N PRO A 191 0.53 9.64 26.03
CA PRO A 191 1.44 10.74 25.67
C PRO A 191 2.71 10.30 24.95
N GLU A 192 3.02 8.99 24.92
CA GLU A 192 4.09 8.41 24.12
C GLU A 192 3.84 8.44 22.61
N ILE A 193 2.59 8.69 22.18
CA ILE A 193 2.23 8.79 20.77
C ILE A 193 2.60 10.18 20.27
N THR A 194 3.41 10.28 19.22
CA THR A 194 3.77 11.57 18.60
C THR A 194 3.20 11.72 17.20
N ASP A 195 2.75 10.62 16.59
CA ASP A 195 2.40 10.53 15.18
C ASP A 195 0.99 9.96 14.97
N VAL A 196 0.15 10.73 14.27
CA VAL A 196 -1.17 10.26 13.82
C VAL A 196 -1.18 10.13 12.30
N LEU A 197 -1.36 8.92 11.79
CA LEU A 197 -1.54 8.64 10.36
C LEU A 197 -3.02 8.48 10.03
N ILE A 198 -3.59 9.44 9.32
CA ILE A 198 -4.95 9.37 8.77
C ILE A 198 -4.89 8.65 7.42
N THR A 199 -5.63 7.55 7.29
CA THR A 199 -5.61 6.70 6.09
C THR A 199 -6.91 5.88 5.98
N GLY A 200 -7.00 4.95 5.03
CA GLY A 200 -8.20 4.15 4.78
C GLY A 200 -8.15 3.62 3.35
N GLY A 201 -9.15 3.97 2.56
CA GLY A 201 -9.00 4.05 1.11
C GLY A 201 -8.10 5.25 0.77
N ASP A 202 -8.68 6.44 0.74
CA ASP A 202 -7.97 7.70 0.56
C ASP A 202 -8.69 8.83 1.33
N PRO A 203 -8.12 9.40 2.41
CA PRO A 203 -8.75 10.48 3.16
C PRO A 203 -9.04 11.73 2.32
N MET A 204 -8.28 11.95 1.24
CA MET A 204 -8.41 13.15 0.42
C MET A 204 -9.60 13.11 -0.53
N ILE A 205 -10.35 12.00 -0.60
CA ILE A 205 -11.67 11.97 -1.25
C ILE A 205 -12.74 12.71 -0.46
N MET A 206 -12.48 12.96 0.83
CA MET A 206 -13.41 13.69 1.67
C MET A 206 -13.41 15.18 1.29
N ALA A 207 -14.60 15.76 1.22
CA ALA A 207 -14.76 17.21 1.21
C ALA A 207 -14.03 17.82 2.41
N THR A 208 -13.44 19.00 2.22
CA THR A 208 -12.57 19.66 3.21
C THR A 208 -13.28 19.83 4.55
N ARG A 209 -14.57 20.19 4.56
CA ARG A 209 -15.37 20.28 5.80
C ARG A 209 -15.36 18.98 6.61
N THR A 210 -15.35 17.82 5.96
CA THR A 210 -15.27 16.53 6.66
C THR A 210 -13.86 16.25 7.13
N LEU A 211 -12.84 16.55 6.31
CA LEU A 211 -11.44 16.41 6.71
C LEU A 211 -11.10 17.25 7.95
N ARG A 212 -11.61 18.49 8.03
CA ARG A 212 -11.51 19.39 9.18
C ARG A 212 -11.97 18.75 10.49
N ARG A 213 -13.14 18.11 10.48
CA ARG A 213 -13.68 17.38 11.66
C ARG A 213 -12.75 16.29 12.19
N TYR A 214 -11.85 15.77 11.35
CA TYR A 214 -10.88 14.75 11.74
C TYR A 214 -9.53 15.33 12.18
N ILE A 215 -9.11 16.47 11.62
CA ILE A 215 -7.78 17.06 11.86
C ILE A 215 -7.81 18.08 12.99
N GLU A 216 -8.77 18.99 13.02
CA GLU A 216 -8.84 20.09 14.00
C GLU A 216 -8.81 19.59 15.47
N PRO A 217 -9.48 18.48 15.84
CA PRO A 217 -9.39 17.95 17.20
C PRO A 217 -7.97 17.52 17.63
N LEU A 218 -7.06 17.26 16.68
CA LEU A 218 -5.66 16.90 16.94
C LEU A 218 -4.78 18.12 17.20
N LEU A 219 -5.28 19.33 16.93
CA LEU A 219 -4.54 20.59 17.05
C LEU A 219 -4.72 21.26 18.41
N VAL A 220 -5.57 20.71 19.28
CA VAL A 220 -5.85 21.29 20.60
C VAL A 220 -4.63 21.26 21.53
N PRO A 221 -4.49 22.22 22.46
CA PRO A 221 -3.32 22.31 23.35
C PRO A 221 -3.05 21.05 24.18
N GLU A 222 -4.10 20.33 24.59
CA GLU A 222 -3.99 19.10 25.37
C GLU A 222 -3.33 17.95 24.60
N LEU A 223 -3.28 18.04 23.26
CA LEU A 223 -2.60 17.09 22.37
C LEU A 223 -1.29 17.67 21.82
N SER A 224 -0.63 18.55 22.57
CA SER A 224 0.68 19.12 22.20
C SER A 224 1.81 18.11 22.05
N HIS A 225 1.67 16.90 22.57
CA HIS A 225 2.61 15.79 22.37
C HIS A 225 2.53 15.20 20.95
N ILE A 226 1.39 15.35 20.26
CA ILE A 226 1.27 14.99 18.84
C ILE A 226 2.10 15.98 18.04
N GLN A 227 3.20 15.53 17.44
CA GLN A 227 4.09 16.39 16.64
C GLN A 227 3.77 16.29 15.15
N ASN A 228 3.37 15.10 14.70
CA ASN A 228 3.27 14.78 13.28
C ASN A 228 1.86 14.30 12.92
N ILE A 229 1.25 14.95 11.93
CA ILE A 229 0.02 14.49 11.28
C ILE A 229 0.39 14.03 9.88
N ARG A 230 0.05 12.78 9.56
CA ARG A 230 0.34 12.18 8.26
C ARG A 230 -0.95 11.84 7.55
N ILE A 231 -1.04 12.12 6.26
CA ILE A 231 -2.19 11.75 5.42
C ILE A 231 -1.71 10.82 4.31
N GLY A 232 -2.15 9.56 4.36
CA GLY A 232 -1.86 8.59 3.30
C GLY A 232 -2.83 8.75 2.14
N THR A 233 -2.36 9.19 0.97
CA THR A 233 -3.22 9.54 -0.17
C THR A 233 -2.56 9.19 -1.51
N LYS A 234 -3.38 8.78 -2.48
CA LYS A 234 -3.00 8.69 -3.90
C LYS A 234 -3.65 9.80 -4.73
N SER A 235 -4.47 10.64 -4.12
CA SER A 235 -5.23 11.69 -4.81
C SER A 235 -4.34 12.71 -5.53
N VAL A 236 -3.11 12.94 -5.06
CA VAL A 236 -2.18 13.83 -5.79
C VAL A 236 -1.85 13.28 -7.19
N ALA A 237 -1.80 11.95 -7.34
CA ALA A 237 -1.62 11.27 -8.62
C ALA A 237 -2.94 11.01 -9.35
N TYR A 238 -4.00 10.60 -8.64
CA TYR A 238 -5.25 10.11 -9.24
C TYR A 238 -6.36 11.14 -9.40
N TRP A 239 -6.30 12.25 -8.68
CA TRP A 239 -7.24 13.37 -8.79
C TRP A 239 -6.61 14.68 -8.30
N PRO A 240 -5.59 15.22 -8.98
CA PRO A 240 -4.91 16.42 -8.51
C PRO A 240 -5.81 17.67 -8.46
N HIS A 241 -6.96 17.66 -9.15
CA HIS A 241 -8.01 18.65 -9.00
C HIS A 241 -8.37 18.92 -7.53
N ARG A 242 -8.27 17.92 -6.64
CA ARG A 242 -8.46 18.05 -5.19
C ARG A 242 -7.69 19.21 -4.54
N PHE A 243 -6.53 19.53 -5.10
CA PHE A 243 -5.60 20.55 -4.60
C PHE A 243 -5.47 21.75 -5.55
N VAL A 244 -6.14 21.71 -6.71
CA VAL A 244 -5.96 22.72 -7.77
C VAL A 244 -7.26 23.40 -8.15
N SER A 245 -8.34 22.67 -8.38
CA SER A 245 -9.55 23.22 -9.02
C SER A 245 -10.89 22.69 -8.49
N ASP A 246 -10.89 21.69 -7.61
CA ASP A 246 -12.10 21.31 -6.89
C ASP A 246 -12.60 22.53 -6.10
N ALA A 247 -13.92 22.66 -5.93
CA ALA A 247 -14.54 23.83 -5.33
C ALA A 247 -14.02 24.18 -3.91
N ASP A 248 -13.51 23.19 -3.17
CA ASP A 248 -12.95 23.35 -1.83
C ASP A 248 -11.43 23.13 -1.76
N ALA A 249 -10.73 23.20 -2.90
CA ALA A 249 -9.27 23.02 -3.00
C ALA A 249 -8.52 24.05 -2.14
N ASP A 250 -8.91 25.33 -2.21
CA ASP A 250 -8.30 26.39 -1.41
C ASP A 250 -8.56 26.20 0.09
N ASP A 251 -9.76 25.76 0.47
CA ASP A 251 -10.08 25.43 1.87
C ASP A 251 -9.20 24.30 2.39
N CYS A 252 -8.87 23.33 1.53
CA CYS A 252 -8.02 22.20 1.88
C CYS A 252 -6.58 22.65 2.15
N LEU A 253 -6.05 23.54 1.32
CA LEU A 253 -4.71 24.09 1.51
C LEU A 253 -4.65 24.99 2.75
N ARG A 254 -5.70 25.78 3.02
CA ARG A 254 -5.83 26.52 4.29
C ARG A 254 -5.77 25.60 5.50
N LEU A 255 -6.45 24.45 5.46
CA LEU A 255 -6.35 23.47 6.55
C LEU A 255 -4.91 22.97 6.75
N PHE A 256 -4.13 22.83 5.67
CA PHE A 256 -2.73 22.40 5.78
C PHE A 256 -1.86 23.50 6.42
N GLU A 257 -2.10 24.75 6.06
CA GLU A 257 -1.45 25.92 6.69
C GLU A 257 -1.81 26.02 8.17
N GLU A 258 -3.06 25.75 8.56
CA GLU A 258 -3.51 25.75 9.96
C GLU A 258 -2.81 24.66 10.79
N VAL A 259 -2.59 23.47 10.22
CA VAL A 259 -1.80 22.42 10.89
C VAL A 259 -0.37 22.90 11.16
N ALA A 260 0.27 23.54 10.18
CA ALA A 260 1.60 24.12 10.35
C ALA A 260 1.61 25.25 11.39
N ALA A 261 0.61 26.15 11.35
CA ALA A 261 0.46 27.25 12.31
C ALA A 261 0.23 26.76 13.75
N ALA A 262 -0.37 25.58 13.93
CA ALA A 262 -0.50 24.91 15.21
C ALA A 262 0.82 24.26 15.71
N ASN A 263 1.96 24.54 15.07
CA ASN A 263 3.26 23.92 15.32
C ASN A 263 3.19 22.39 15.23
N ARG A 264 2.54 21.87 14.18
CA ARG A 264 2.53 20.45 13.83
C ARG A 264 3.17 20.25 12.47
N HIS A 265 3.92 19.17 12.32
CA HIS A 265 4.41 18.77 11.01
C HIS A 265 3.31 18.04 10.24
N LEU A 266 2.97 18.55 9.05
CA LEU A 266 2.07 17.86 8.12
C LEU A 266 2.89 17.13 7.05
N ALA A 267 2.69 15.81 6.96
CA ALA A 267 3.27 14.99 5.90
C ALA A 267 2.19 14.32 5.03
N ILE A 268 2.21 14.63 3.74
CA ILE A 268 1.44 13.91 2.74
C ILE A 268 2.24 12.67 2.33
N MET A 269 1.76 11.49 2.73
CA MET A 269 2.33 10.21 2.32
C MET A 269 1.76 9.88 0.92
N GLY A 270 2.36 10.49 -0.09
CA GLY A 270 1.96 10.40 -1.49
C GLY A 270 2.27 9.03 -2.08
N HIS A 271 1.24 8.36 -2.58
CA HIS A 271 1.37 7.04 -3.17
C HIS A 271 1.63 7.11 -4.68
N TYR A 272 2.88 6.96 -5.10
CA TYR A 272 3.28 7.03 -6.52
C TYR A 272 3.92 5.71 -6.94
N THR A 273 3.25 5.00 -7.85
CA THR A 273 3.59 3.67 -8.34
C THR A 273 4.43 3.72 -9.61
N HIS A 274 4.23 4.70 -10.49
CA HIS A 274 4.96 4.81 -11.76
C HIS A 274 5.34 6.28 -12.05
N PRO A 275 6.51 6.57 -12.68
CA PRO A 275 6.94 7.95 -12.98
C PRO A 275 5.92 8.81 -13.72
N VAL A 276 5.12 8.20 -14.61
CA VAL A 276 4.09 8.89 -15.40
C VAL A 276 3.09 9.64 -14.53
N GLU A 277 2.84 9.20 -13.30
CA GLU A 277 1.93 9.87 -12.36
C GLU A 277 2.42 11.26 -11.94
N LEU A 278 3.71 11.56 -12.12
CA LEU A 278 4.33 12.87 -11.86
C LEU A 278 4.44 13.75 -13.13
N HIS A 279 4.03 13.24 -14.30
CA HIS A 279 4.19 13.92 -15.57
C HIS A 279 3.14 15.00 -15.85
N PRO A 280 1.84 14.78 -15.60
CA PRO A 280 0.82 15.78 -15.88
C PRO A 280 1.08 17.12 -15.19
N ALA A 281 0.85 18.22 -15.92
CA ALA A 281 1.03 19.56 -15.39
C ALA A 281 0.15 19.81 -14.14
N LEU A 282 -1.07 19.29 -14.14
CA LEU A 282 -2.00 19.41 -13.00
C LEU A 282 -1.47 18.72 -11.74
N ALA A 283 -0.86 17.53 -11.86
CA ALA A 283 -0.22 16.84 -10.74
C ALA A 283 0.97 17.63 -10.18
N ARG A 284 1.79 18.21 -11.06
CA ARG A 284 2.92 19.06 -10.67
C ARG A 284 2.47 20.34 -9.97
N GLU A 285 1.37 20.92 -10.42
CA GLU A 285 0.76 22.09 -9.77
C GLU A 285 0.18 21.72 -8.38
N ALA A 286 -0.51 20.59 -8.26
CA ALA A 286 -0.96 20.08 -6.96
C ALA A 286 0.22 19.89 -5.99
N ILE A 287 1.32 19.29 -6.45
CA ILE A 287 2.56 19.13 -5.67
C ILE A 287 3.09 20.50 -5.20
N ARG A 288 3.19 21.48 -6.09
CA ARG A 288 3.65 22.83 -5.76
C ARG A 288 2.75 23.46 -4.69
N ARG A 289 1.44 23.50 -4.93
CA ARG A 289 0.45 24.10 -4.02
C ARG A 289 0.47 23.45 -2.63
N ILE A 290 0.56 22.12 -2.54
CA ILE A 290 0.70 21.42 -1.26
C ILE A 290 1.98 21.86 -0.54
N ARG A 291 3.12 21.91 -1.23
CA ARG A 291 4.40 22.28 -0.62
C ARG A 291 4.41 23.73 -0.12
N ASP A 292 3.74 24.64 -0.81
CA ASP A 292 3.68 26.06 -0.44
C ASP A 292 2.94 26.29 0.90
N THR A 293 2.12 25.32 1.36
CA THR A 293 1.51 25.34 2.70
C THR A 293 2.50 25.02 3.83
N GLY A 294 3.73 24.60 3.49
CA GLY A 294 4.72 24.06 4.43
C GLY A 294 4.64 22.53 4.61
N ALA A 295 3.62 21.87 4.07
CA ALA A 295 3.50 20.41 4.11
C ALA A 295 4.62 19.72 3.31
N GLN A 296 5.13 18.60 3.83
CA GLN A 296 6.10 17.76 3.10
C GLN A 296 5.39 16.62 2.38
N ILE A 297 5.83 16.29 1.17
CA ILE A 297 5.32 15.14 0.41
C ILE A 297 6.36 14.03 0.42
N ARG A 298 5.99 12.86 0.96
CA ARG A 298 6.82 11.66 1.05
C ARG A 298 6.29 10.57 0.12
N MET A 299 7.14 10.05 -0.76
CA MET A 299 6.74 9.10 -1.79
C MET A 299 6.90 7.66 -1.31
N GLN A 300 5.84 6.88 -1.49
CA GLN A 300 5.84 5.45 -1.19
C GLN A 300 5.02 4.66 -2.22
N ALA A 301 5.43 3.44 -2.51
CA ALA A 301 4.63 2.47 -3.27
C ALA A 301 5.18 1.05 -3.09
N PRO A 302 4.36 0.01 -3.35
CA PRO A 302 4.89 -1.32 -3.54
C PRO A 302 5.59 -1.46 -4.89
N LEU A 303 6.61 -2.32 -4.89
CA LEU A 303 7.15 -2.96 -6.09
C LEU A 303 6.18 -4.04 -6.54
N ILE A 304 5.75 -3.97 -7.80
CA ILE A 304 4.81 -4.90 -8.41
C ILE A 304 5.18 -5.18 -9.87
N ARG A 305 4.94 -6.42 -10.28
CA ARG A 305 5.08 -6.87 -11.67
C ARG A 305 4.15 -6.09 -12.60
N HIS A 306 4.52 -6.00 -13.87
CA HIS A 306 3.75 -5.36 -14.95
C HIS A 306 3.66 -3.82 -14.88
N VAL A 307 4.05 -3.20 -13.76
CA VAL A 307 3.91 -1.75 -13.56
C VAL A 307 5.26 -1.10 -13.27
N ASN A 308 6.00 -1.56 -12.26
CA ASN A 308 7.22 -0.87 -11.80
C ASN A 308 8.36 -1.81 -11.40
N ASP A 309 8.41 -3.03 -11.94
CA ASP A 309 9.39 -4.07 -11.64
C ASP A 309 10.74 -3.91 -12.39
N ALA A 310 11.11 -2.67 -12.70
CA ALA A 310 12.38 -2.32 -13.36
C ALA A 310 13.14 -1.24 -12.58
N PRO A 311 14.48 -1.36 -12.39
CA PRO A 311 15.28 -0.37 -11.67
C PRO A 311 15.15 1.05 -12.23
N GLU A 312 15.07 1.17 -13.56
CA GLU A 312 15.09 2.44 -14.27
C GLU A 312 13.83 3.27 -13.96
N LEU A 313 12.69 2.60 -13.76
CA LEU A 313 11.41 3.22 -13.38
C LEU A 313 11.49 3.81 -11.98
N TRP A 314 12.06 3.09 -11.01
CA TRP A 314 12.27 3.62 -9.66
C TRP A 314 13.27 4.77 -9.63
N SER A 315 14.39 4.65 -10.36
CA SER A 315 15.35 5.75 -10.50
C SER A 315 14.70 6.99 -11.09
N GLU A 316 13.86 6.85 -12.11
CA GLU A 316 13.12 7.98 -12.71
C GLU A 316 12.11 8.58 -11.73
N LEU A 317 11.33 7.75 -11.06
CA LEU A 317 10.34 8.18 -10.07
C LEU A 317 11.00 9.00 -8.96
N TRP A 318 12.11 8.51 -8.40
CA TRP A 318 12.83 9.22 -7.34
C TRP A 318 13.51 10.49 -7.83
N ARG A 319 14.17 10.48 -9.00
CA ARG A 319 14.79 11.68 -9.58
C ARG A 319 13.75 12.76 -9.87
N THR A 320 12.63 12.38 -10.47
CA THR A 320 11.53 13.30 -10.78
C THR A 320 10.86 13.82 -9.52
N GLY A 321 10.60 12.96 -8.53
CA GLY A 321 10.07 13.38 -7.25
C GLY A 321 10.98 14.38 -6.53
N VAL A 322 12.28 14.09 -6.44
CA VAL A 322 13.26 15.01 -5.82
C VAL A 322 13.31 16.35 -6.55
N ARG A 323 13.30 16.36 -7.89
CA ARG A 323 13.27 17.59 -8.68
C ARG A 323 12.05 18.46 -8.38
N LEU A 324 10.91 17.83 -8.07
CA LEU A 324 9.66 18.49 -7.71
C LEU A 324 9.57 18.79 -6.18
N GLY A 325 10.61 18.47 -5.41
CA GLY A 325 10.67 18.71 -3.97
C GLY A 325 9.95 17.68 -3.11
N LEU A 326 9.69 16.48 -3.64
CA LEU A 326 9.18 15.32 -2.90
C LEU A 326 10.33 14.51 -2.31
N ILE A 327 10.05 13.77 -1.24
CA ILE A 327 11.04 12.99 -0.50
C ILE A 327 10.77 11.49 -0.73
N PRO A 328 11.66 10.74 -1.42
CA PRO A 328 11.56 9.28 -1.47
C PRO A 328 11.56 8.67 -0.06
N TYR A 329 10.59 7.79 0.23
CA TYR A 329 10.38 7.27 1.59
C TYR A 329 10.43 5.74 1.65
N TYR A 330 9.49 5.05 1.02
CA TYR A 330 9.47 3.58 1.04
C TYR A 330 9.27 2.96 -0.35
N MET A 331 10.07 1.95 -0.66
CA MET A 331 9.75 0.92 -1.64
C MET A 331 9.30 -0.32 -0.87
N PHE A 332 7.99 -0.58 -0.87
CA PHE A 332 7.42 -1.74 -0.19
C PHE A 332 7.48 -2.98 -1.08
N ILE A 333 7.51 -4.16 -0.45
CA ILE A 333 7.07 -5.39 -1.09
C ILE A 333 5.54 -5.42 -1.05
N GLU A 334 4.91 -5.85 -2.15
CA GLU A 334 3.47 -6.06 -2.23
C GLU A 334 2.99 -7.00 -1.12
N ARG A 335 1.83 -6.71 -0.51
CA ARG A 335 1.29 -7.54 0.57
C ARG A 335 0.66 -8.81 0.00
N ASP A 336 0.73 -9.88 0.78
CA ASP A 336 0.02 -11.13 0.57
C ASP A 336 -1.52 -10.96 0.70
N THR A 337 -2.18 -10.42 -0.34
CA THR A 337 -3.64 -10.22 -0.38
C THR A 337 -4.11 -9.89 -1.79
N GLY A 338 -5.41 -10.09 -2.07
CA GLY A 338 -5.98 -9.79 -3.37
C GLY A 338 -5.26 -10.59 -4.46
N PRO A 339 -5.03 -9.99 -5.65
CA PRO A 339 -4.37 -10.66 -6.76
C PRO A 339 -2.83 -10.71 -6.64
N ARG A 340 -2.29 -11.06 -5.46
CA ARG A 340 -0.85 -11.10 -5.17
C ARG A 340 -0.02 -11.90 -6.18
N ASP A 341 -0.55 -13.01 -6.69
CA ASP A 341 0.22 -13.88 -7.60
C ASP A 341 0.49 -13.19 -8.94
N TYR A 342 -0.40 -12.27 -9.33
CA TYR A 342 -0.26 -11.42 -10.51
C TYR A 342 0.85 -10.37 -10.34
N PHE A 343 1.01 -9.82 -9.13
CA PHE A 343 1.85 -8.66 -8.88
C PHE A 343 3.17 -8.96 -8.15
N SER A 344 3.29 -10.10 -7.49
CA SER A 344 4.45 -10.41 -6.66
C SER A 344 5.77 -10.43 -7.45
N VAL A 345 6.83 -9.96 -6.81
CA VAL A 345 8.21 -10.01 -7.32
C VAL A 345 9.06 -10.74 -6.28
N PRO A 346 9.88 -11.73 -6.67
CA PRO A 346 10.74 -12.43 -5.71
C PRO A 346 11.62 -11.49 -4.90
N LEU A 347 11.83 -11.77 -3.61
CA LEU A 347 12.52 -10.88 -2.66
C LEU A 347 13.95 -10.57 -3.10
N VAL A 348 14.66 -11.57 -3.63
CA VAL A 348 16.01 -11.41 -4.20
C VAL A 348 15.99 -10.43 -5.37
N ARG A 349 15.02 -10.58 -6.27
CA ARG A 349 14.85 -9.69 -7.43
C ARG A 349 14.44 -8.28 -7.00
N ALA A 350 13.56 -8.16 -6.01
CA ALA A 350 13.16 -6.88 -5.45
C ALA A 350 14.36 -6.11 -4.87
N HIS A 351 15.23 -6.81 -4.13
CA HIS A 351 16.49 -6.23 -3.64
C HIS A 351 17.42 -5.80 -4.80
N GLU A 352 17.56 -6.62 -5.84
CA GLU A 352 18.37 -6.24 -7.02
C GLU A 352 17.82 -4.97 -7.69
N ILE A 353 16.50 -4.87 -7.86
CA ILE A 353 15.82 -3.70 -8.42
C ILE A 353 16.10 -2.47 -7.57
N PHE A 354 15.91 -2.56 -6.25
CA PHE A 354 16.17 -1.47 -5.32
C PHE A 354 17.64 -1.02 -5.39
N ARG A 355 18.59 -1.97 -5.30
CA ARG A 355 20.03 -1.69 -5.30
C ARG A 355 20.46 -0.99 -6.58
N ARG A 356 20.02 -1.48 -7.75
CA ARG A 356 20.32 -0.87 -9.05
C ARG A 356 19.68 0.51 -9.18
N ALA A 357 18.43 0.67 -8.72
CA ALA A 357 17.75 1.95 -8.75
C ALA A 357 18.46 3.00 -7.89
N ALA A 358 18.86 2.62 -6.67
CA ALA A 358 19.54 3.49 -5.71
C ALA A 358 20.96 3.88 -6.17
N ALA A 359 21.67 2.97 -6.84
CA ALA A 359 22.98 3.26 -7.43
C ALA A 359 22.92 4.37 -8.48
N ASN A 360 21.82 4.44 -9.24
CA ASN A 360 21.63 5.36 -10.35
C ASN A 360 21.02 6.73 -9.98
N VAL A 361 20.94 7.06 -8.68
CA VAL A 361 20.38 8.35 -8.22
C VAL A 361 21.31 9.06 -7.23
N SER A 362 21.12 10.37 -7.08
CA SER A 362 21.88 11.22 -6.16
C SER A 362 21.55 10.92 -4.69
N GLY A 363 22.39 11.42 -3.77
CA GLY A 363 22.20 11.22 -2.33
C GLY A 363 20.83 11.66 -1.80
N LEU A 364 20.25 12.74 -2.35
CA LEU A 364 18.89 13.19 -2.01
C LEU A 364 17.83 12.13 -2.29
N ALA A 365 17.98 11.39 -3.40
CA ALA A 365 17.05 10.35 -3.78
C ALA A 365 17.29 9.01 -3.05
N ARG A 366 18.51 8.78 -2.54
CA ARG A 366 18.87 7.58 -1.75
C ARG A 366 18.25 7.52 -0.35
N ALA A 367 17.45 8.51 0.04
CA ALA A 367 16.71 8.50 1.30
C ALA A 367 15.61 7.41 1.37
N ALA A 368 15.20 6.85 0.23
CA ALA A 368 14.24 5.76 0.18
C ALA A 368 14.73 4.53 0.95
N GLN A 369 13.85 3.95 1.76
CA GLN A 369 14.07 2.69 2.45
C GLN A 369 13.41 1.56 1.66
N GLY A 370 14.11 0.45 1.44
CA GLY A 370 13.52 -0.70 0.77
C GLY A 370 14.54 -1.74 0.31
N PRO A 371 14.07 -2.86 -0.25
CA PRO A 371 12.66 -3.28 -0.25
C PRO A 371 12.19 -3.64 1.17
N THR A 372 10.97 -3.25 1.53
CA THR A 372 10.43 -3.46 2.89
C THR A 372 9.09 -4.19 2.88
N MET A 373 9.01 -5.31 3.60
CA MET A 373 7.75 -6.01 3.89
C MET A 373 7.12 -5.48 5.18
N SER A 374 5.80 -5.32 5.20
CA SER A 374 5.05 -4.99 6.43
C SER A 374 4.24 -6.20 6.91
N VAL A 375 4.88 -7.01 7.75
CA VAL A 375 4.37 -8.28 8.29
C VAL A 375 3.85 -8.13 9.72
N LEU A 376 3.28 -9.19 10.30
CA LEU A 376 2.75 -9.15 11.67
C LEU A 376 3.80 -8.68 12.71
N PRO A 377 5.04 -9.24 12.75
CA PRO A 377 6.06 -8.82 13.71
C PRO A 377 6.54 -7.38 13.54
N GLY A 378 6.47 -6.82 12.32
CA GLY A 378 7.06 -5.51 12.03
C GLY A 378 7.22 -5.20 10.55
N LYS A 379 8.05 -4.20 10.26
CA LYS A 379 8.62 -3.89 8.96
C LYS A 379 9.98 -4.57 8.85
N ILE A 380 10.08 -5.52 7.94
CA ILE A 380 11.32 -6.23 7.62
C ILE A 380 11.88 -5.63 6.33
N ARG A 381 13.14 -5.26 6.31
CA ARG A 381 13.83 -4.78 5.11
C ARG A 381 14.83 -5.84 4.64
N ILE A 382 14.89 -6.04 3.33
CA ILE A 382 15.88 -6.91 2.69
C ILE A 382 17.17 -6.11 2.50
N LEU A 383 18.25 -6.54 3.13
CA LEU A 383 19.56 -5.88 3.07
C LEU A 383 20.42 -6.39 1.93
N GLY A 384 20.27 -7.66 1.56
CA GLY A 384 20.96 -8.24 0.41
C GLY A 384 21.14 -9.74 0.49
N VAL A 385 21.95 -10.26 -0.44
CA VAL A 385 22.34 -11.66 -0.52
C VAL A 385 23.85 -11.72 -0.37
N VAL A 386 24.34 -12.60 0.51
CA VAL A 386 25.77 -12.79 0.81
C VAL A 386 26.11 -14.27 0.73
N ALA A 387 27.36 -14.62 0.39
CA ALA A 387 27.82 -15.99 0.57
C ALA A 387 28.07 -16.28 2.06
N ARG A 388 27.90 -17.54 2.46
CA ARG A 388 28.14 -18.00 3.83
C ARG A 388 29.56 -17.70 4.32
N SER A 389 30.56 -17.85 3.45
CA SER A 389 31.95 -17.50 3.74
C SER A 389 32.12 -16.03 4.13
N GLU A 390 31.43 -15.10 3.45
CA GLU A 390 31.51 -13.67 3.75
C GLU A 390 30.98 -13.31 5.15
N LEU A 391 30.04 -14.09 5.68
CA LEU A 391 29.55 -13.91 7.06
C LEU A 391 30.54 -14.45 8.09
N LEU A 392 31.20 -15.58 7.79
CA LEU A 392 32.06 -16.31 8.73
C LEU A 392 33.50 -15.78 8.78
N ASP A 393 33.99 -15.18 7.68
CA ASP A 393 35.33 -14.58 7.61
C ASP A 393 35.42 -13.21 8.32
N SER A 394 34.29 -12.66 8.78
CA SER A 394 34.27 -11.49 9.65
C SER A 394 34.64 -11.89 11.09
N GLN A 395 35.79 -11.42 11.57
CA GLN A 395 36.37 -11.66 12.91
C GLN A 395 35.55 -11.07 14.08
N GLN A 396 34.25 -11.32 14.19
CA GLN A 396 33.42 -10.96 15.37
C GLN A 396 32.36 -12.03 15.69
N PRO A 397 32.66 -13.01 16.56
CA PRO A 397 31.65 -13.91 17.09
C PRO A 397 31.06 -13.32 18.38
N ALA A 398 30.12 -12.39 18.26
CA ALA A 398 29.18 -12.09 19.34
C ALA A 398 27.92 -11.46 18.75
N VAL A 399 26.76 -12.00 19.10
CA VAL A 399 25.41 -11.58 18.65
C VAL A 399 24.97 -12.14 17.29
N LEU A 400 25.14 -13.45 17.07
CA LEU A 400 24.25 -14.19 16.17
C LEU A 400 23.01 -14.61 16.96
N HIS A 401 21.87 -13.95 16.73
CA HIS A 401 20.57 -14.38 17.26
C HIS A 401 19.92 -15.38 16.31
N ASN A 402 20.48 -16.58 16.22
CA ASN A 402 19.77 -17.76 15.76
C ASN A 402 20.10 -18.86 16.78
N GLY A 403 19.08 -19.32 17.51
CA GLY A 403 19.20 -20.20 18.68
C GLY A 403 20.27 -21.27 18.52
N GLY A 404 21.10 -21.41 19.55
CA GLY A 404 22.30 -22.25 19.55
C GLY A 404 22.05 -23.68 19.10
N GLY A 405 22.71 -24.03 17.99
CA GLY A 405 22.91 -25.38 17.50
C GLY A 405 24.24 -25.42 16.76
N ALA A 406 24.98 -26.52 16.88
CA ALA A 406 26.24 -26.71 16.15
C ALA A 406 25.96 -26.67 14.64
N MET A 407 26.69 -25.81 13.93
CA MET A 407 26.58 -25.63 12.48
C MET A 407 27.10 -26.88 11.75
N PRO A 408 26.27 -27.62 10.99
CA PRO A 408 26.78 -28.73 10.19
C PRO A 408 27.72 -28.20 9.09
N SER A 409 28.66 -29.06 8.67
CA SER A 409 29.49 -28.89 7.47
C SER A 409 28.62 -28.46 6.30
N ALA A 410 28.72 -27.22 5.86
CA ALA A 410 27.87 -26.64 4.83
C ALA A 410 28.71 -25.80 3.86
N ASP A 411 28.22 -25.71 2.62
CA ASP A 411 28.89 -25.08 1.49
C ASP A 411 29.27 -23.61 1.79
N PRO A 412 30.56 -23.22 1.74
CA PRO A 412 30.99 -21.84 1.93
C PRO A 412 30.42 -20.85 0.90
N GLN A 413 29.96 -21.35 -0.26
CA GLN A 413 29.31 -20.57 -1.31
C GLN A 413 27.77 -20.56 -1.19
N GLU A 414 27.21 -21.19 -0.15
CA GLU A 414 25.78 -21.13 0.15
C GLU A 414 25.35 -19.66 0.27
N GLN A 415 24.38 -19.26 -0.54
CA GLN A 415 23.83 -17.90 -0.49
C GLN A 415 22.86 -17.76 0.68
N ILE A 416 22.88 -16.60 1.32
CA ILE A 416 22.06 -16.27 2.49
C ILE A 416 21.39 -14.92 2.26
N LEU A 417 20.08 -14.85 2.51
CA LEU A 417 19.32 -13.61 2.46
C LEU A 417 19.43 -12.90 3.81
N VAL A 418 19.96 -11.68 3.81
CA VAL A 418 20.15 -10.85 5.01
C VAL A 418 19.00 -9.87 5.13
N CYS A 419 18.38 -9.82 6.30
CA CYS A 419 17.23 -8.96 6.59
C CYS A 419 17.41 -8.23 7.91
N ASP A 420 16.75 -7.09 8.08
CA ASP A 420 16.64 -6.43 9.39
C ASP A 420 15.22 -5.96 9.69
N PHE A 421 14.96 -5.75 10.98
CA PHE A 421 13.74 -5.12 11.46
C PHE A 421 13.90 -3.60 11.46
N LEU A 422 13.42 -2.94 10.41
CA LEU A 422 13.39 -1.48 10.38
C LEU A 422 12.54 -0.91 11.53
N GLN A 423 11.42 -1.58 11.83
CA GLN A 423 10.51 -1.22 12.92
C GLN A 423 9.68 -2.45 13.33
N ALA A 424 9.68 -2.83 14.59
CA ALA A 424 9.00 -4.02 15.10
C ALA A 424 7.95 -3.68 16.16
N ARG A 425 6.98 -4.58 16.32
CA ARG A 425 5.98 -4.53 17.41
C ARG A 425 6.68 -4.69 18.76
N ASP A 426 7.59 -5.66 18.85
CA ASP A 426 8.52 -5.76 19.97
C ASP A 426 9.71 -4.84 19.71
N ALA A 427 9.81 -3.77 20.49
CA ALA A 427 10.85 -2.76 20.31
C ALA A 427 12.27 -3.33 20.45
N ARG A 428 12.46 -4.48 21.10
CA ARG A 428 13.76 -5.16 21.23
C ARG A 428 14.28 -5.69 19.89
N LEU A 429 13.39 -5.93 18.93
CA LEU A 429 13.75 -6.40 17.60
C LEU A 429 14.16 -5.25 16.67
N ASN A 430 13.92 -3.98 17.03
CA ASN A 430 14.28 -2.85 16.18
C ASN A 430 15.78 -2.87 15.85
N GLN A 431 16.10 -2.73 14.56
CA GLN A 431 17.45 -2.77 13.99
C GLN A 431 18.19 -4.09 14.19
N THR A 432 17.52 -5.16 14.65
CA THR A 432 18.12 -6.49 14.70
C THR A 432 18.17 -7.11 13.30
N VAL A 433 19.31 -7.74 12.99
CA VAL A 433 19.54 -8.50 11.76
C VAL A 433 19.16 -9.96 11.98
N PHE A 434 18.58 -10.58 10.96
CA PHE A 434 18.37 -12.02 10.90
C PHE A 434 18.65 -12.56 9.50
N PHE A 435 18.88 -13.88 9.43
CA PHE A 435 19.32 -14.56 8.22
C PHE A 435 18.29 -15.59 7.78
N ALA A 436 17.93 -15.55 6.51
CA ALA A 436 17.06 -16.52 5.87
C ALA A 436 17.84 -17.33 4.83
N ALA A 437 17.47 -18.60 4.67
CA ALA A 437 17.95 -19.44 3.59
C ALA A 437 17.62 -18.77 2.25
N PHE A 438 18.55 -18.84 1.31
CA PHE A 438 18.31 -18.29 -0.02
C PHE A 438 17.24 -19.11 -0.74
N ASP A 439 16.18 -18.43 -1.16
CA ASP A 439 15.13 -18.97 -2.02
C ASP A 439 14.86 -17.93 -3.13
N PRO A 440 15.18 -18.24 -4.39
CA PRO A 440 14.96 -17.31 -5.50
C PRO A 440 13.48 -17.14 -5.86
N GLY A 441 12.60 -18.02 -5.36
CA GLY A 441 11.14 -17.98 -5.58
C GLY A 441 10.36 -17.34 -4.44
N ALA A 442 10.96 -17.12 -3.27
CA ALA A 442 10.29 -16.50 -2.13
C ALA A 442 9.89 -15.05 -2.45
N THR A 443 8.62 -14.72 -2.22
CA THR A 443 7.98 -13.42 -2.46
C THR A 443 7.48 -12.76 -1.16
N TRP A 444 7.34 -13.54 -0.09
CA TRP A 444 6.83 -13.08 1.20
C TRP A 444 7.42 -13.87 2.38
N LEU A 445 7.19 -13.42 3.62
CA LEU A 445 7.84 -13.94 4.82
C LEU A 445 7.49 -15.40 5.15
N ASP A 446 6.25 -15.81 4.92
CA ASP A 446 5.76 -17.19 5.16
C ASP A 446 6.48 -18.24 4.30
N GLN A 447 7.02 -17.82 3.16
CA GLN A 447 7.83 -18.66 2.27
C GLN A 447 9.31 -18.72 2.69
N MET A 448 9.75 -17.82 3.58
CA MET A 448 11.14 -17.77 4.03
C MET A 448 11.42 -18.84 5.09
N ARG A 449 12.62 -19.41 5.03
CA ARG A 449 13.13 -20.34 6.05
C ARG A 449 14.35 -19.74 6.75
N PRO A 450 14.58 -20.03 8.03
CA PRO A 450 15.81 -19.62 8.70
C PRO A 450 17.04 -20.18 7.98
N ALA A 451 18.08 -19.37 7.88
CA ALA A 451 19.38 -19.87 7.43
C ALA A 451 19.95 -20.89 8.45
N PHE A 452 21.00 -21.60 8.06
CA PHE A 452 21.78 -22.45 8.98
C PHE A 452 21.02 -23.65 9.58
N GLY A 453 19.95 -24.11 8.93
CA GLY A 453 19.19 -25.28 9.38
C GLY A 453 18.29 -25.02 10.60
N GLY A 454 18.02 -23.77 10.95
CA GLY A 454 17.07 -23.43 12.01
C GLY A 454 15.64 -23.82 11.64
N GLU A 455 14.89 -24.40 12.59
CA GLU A 455 13.48 -24.75 12.38
C GLU A 455 12.55 -23.53 12.36
N ARG A 456 12.93 -22.44 13.04
CA ARG A 456 12.17 -21.18 13.15
C ARG A 456 13.10 -19.97 13.33
N PHE A 457 12.63 -18.80 12.93
CA PHE A 457 13.26 -17.53 13.25
C PHE A 457 13.11 -17.24 14.75
N ALA A 458 14.09 -16.52 15.32
CA ALA A 458 14.13 -16.24 16.76
C ALA A 458 12.95 -15.40 17.27
N PHE A 459 12.27 -14.67 16.39
CA PHE A 459 11.12 -13.81 16.72
C PHE A 459 9.76 -14.51 16.60
N GLU A 460 9.73 -15.79 16.22
CA GLU A 460 8.50 -16.57 16.07
C GLU A 460 8.17 -17.35 17.36
N GLN A 461 6.89 -17.40 17.72
CA GLN A 461 6.43 -18.08 18.95
C GLN A 461 6.29 -19.60 18.73
N ALA A 462 6.30 -20.37 19.83
CA ALA A 462 5.98 -21.79 19.77
C ALA A 462 4.47 -21.97 19.47
N GLY A 463 4.12 -22.32 18.23
CA GLY A 463 2.74 -22.44 17.76
C GLY A 463 2.50 -21.82 16.38
N ASP A 464 3.36 -20.90 15.94
CA ASP A 464 3.33 -20.26 14.60
C ASP A 464 3.74 -21.23 13.45
N ARG A 465 3.66 -22.55 13.67
CA ARG A 465 4.23 -23.58 12.78
C ARG A 465 3.41 -23.90 11.55
N ASP A 466 2.15 -23.47 11.46
CA ASP A 466 1.38 -23.69 10.23
C ASP A 466 1.68 -22.58 9.20
N ARG A 467 2.88 -22.66 8.60
CA ARG A 467 3.36 -21.73 7.56
C ARG A 467 2.98 -22.17 6.14
N THR A 468 2.32 -23.32 6.02
CA THR A 468 1.86 -23.90 4.75
C THR A 468 0.35 -23.81 4.57
N ALA A 469 -0.40 -23.57 5.65
CA ALA A 469 -1.75 -23.05 5.55
C ALA A 469 -1.70 -21.64 4.91
N PRO A 470 -2.40 -21.39 3.79
CA PRO A 470 -2.49 -20.05 3.21
C PRO A 470 -3.29 -19.17 4.17
N LEU A 471 -2.65 -18.58 5.19
CA LEU A 471 -3.28 -17.84 6.30
C LEU A 471 -4.76 -18.22 6.42
N HIS A 472 -5.04 -19.50 6.72
CA HIS A 472 -6.43 -19.98 6.79
C HIS A 472 -7.12 -19.01 7.72
N ALA A 473 -8.09 -18.31 7.13
CA ALA A 473 -8.51 -17.03 7.64
C ALA A 473 -8.94 -17.21 9.11
N LEU A 474 -8.24 -16.54 10.04
CA LEU A 474 -8.64 -16.43 11.45
C LEU A 474 -10.10 -15.93 11.63
N THR A 475 -10.77 -15.57 10.54
CA THR A 475 -12.23 -15.46 10.42
C THR A 475 -12.99 -16.71 10.89
N GLU A 476 -12.40 -17.91 10.86
CA GLU A 476 -13.03 -19.12 11.41
C GLU A 476 -13.06 -19.12 12.95
N CYS A 477 -12.11 -18.47 13.63
CA CYS A 477 -12.14 -18.33 15.09
C CYS A 477 -13.14 -17.26 15.60
N LEU A 478 -13.82 -16.54 14.71
CA LEU A 478 -14.88 -15.59 15.05
C LEU A 478 -16.29 -16.18 14.90
N LEU A 479 -16.40 -17.48 14.59
CA LEU A 479 -17.67 -18.17 14.35
C LEU A 479 -17.90 -19.39 15.25
N ASP A 480 -17.11 -19.57 16.32
CA ASP A 480 -17.43 -20.47 17.43
C ASP A 480 -17.87 -19.68 18.67
#